data_AF-A0A6A6ZQU7-F1
#
_entry.id   AF-A0A6A6ZQU7-F1
#
_cell.length_a   1.000
_cell.length_b   1.000
_cell.length_c   1.000
_cell.angle_alpha   90.00
_cell.angle_beta   90.00
_cell.angle_gamma   90.00
#
_symmetry.space_group_name_H-M   'P 1'
#
loop_
_entity.id
_entity.type
_entity.pdbx_description
1 polymer ?
#
loop_
_entity_poly.entity_id
_entity_poly.type
_entity_poly.pdbx_seq_one_letter_code
_entity_poly.pdbx_strand_id
1 'polypeptide(L)'
;MLWSETAGETLTRRTDTENSKVTVHPNIIEGRFGEKIHSTIRRFVIVRVNRQQHFVEACAITTYGERGVLKPGCNASEHTIAYLRGRQPQYYPGEYEKGMTKTPIAIEPTDPNEKMLPSSRLRLGKTYSIECNVKVRDIGNVALEHKTTLLRYYQESKDLGFEPDDPPPQNWPAPQGGQGYHGYYQSY
;
A
#
# COMPACT_ATOMS: atom_id res chain seq x y z
N MET A 1 -5.70 9.90 3.80
CA MET A 1 -6.63 9.61 2.70
C MET A 1 -7.64 8.58 3.17
N LEU A 2 -8.93 8.81 2.86
CA LEU A 2 -10.00 7.83 3.03
C LEU A 2 -10.06 6.93 1.79
N TRP A 3 -10.00 5.61 1.95
CA TRP A 3 -10.05 4.66 0.84
C TRP A 3 -11.04 3.53 1.16
N SER A 4 -11.83 3.13 0.17
CA SER A 4 -12.79 2.03 0.26
C SER A 4 -12.22 0.78 -0.41
N GLU A 5 -12.14 -0.33 0.33
CA GLU A 5 -11.90 -1.67 -0.22
C GLU A 5 -13.13 -2.55 0.03
N THR A 6 -13.39 -3.51 -0.86
CA THR A 6 -14.33 -4.60 -0.60
C THR A 6 -13.83 -5.46 0.55
N ALA A 7 -14.71 -5.76 1.50
CA ALA A 7 -14.38 -6.56 2.67
C ALA A 7 -14.22 -8.03 2.26
N GLY A 8 -12.98 -8.53 2.23
CA GLY A 8 -12.74 -9.97 2.25
C GLY A 8 -13.30 -10.58 3.53
N GLU A 9 -14.06 -11.67 3.39
CA GLU A 9 -14.71 -12.37 4.49
C GLU A 9 -13.73 -12.80 5.59
N THR A 10 -14.27 -12.87 6.80
CA THR A 10 -13.59 -13.12 8.07
C THR A 10 -12.94 -11.87 8.65
N LEU A 11 -13.62 -11.23 9.60
CA LEU A 11 -13.07 -11.14 10.95
C LEU A 11 -14.18 -10.95 11.99
N THR A 12 -14.18 -11.89 12.93
CA THR A 12 -14.99 -11.95 14.13
C THR A 12 -14.68 -10.78 15.06
N ARG A 13 -15.77 -10.18 15.53
CA ARG A 13 -15.93 -9.27 16.67
C ARG A 13 -14.94 -9.55 17.81
N ARG A 14 -14.01 -8.63 18.08
CA ARG A 14 -13.49 -8.36 19.45
C ARG A 14 -13.27 -6.87 19.65
N THR A 15 -13.73 -6.45 20.82
CA THR A 15 -13.93 -5.12 21.39
C THR A 15 -12.63 -4.42 21.77
N ASP A 16 -12.64 -3.10 21.58
CA ASP A 16 -11.96 -2.05 22.35
C ASP A 16 -10.56 -2.34 22.90
N THR A 17 -9.53 -1.86 22.20
CA THR A 17 -8.18 -1.71 22.75
C THR A 17 -7.52 -0.43 22.24
N GLU A 18 -7.51 0.60 23.10
CA GLU A 18 -6.62 1.76 23.31
C GLU A 18 -5.88 2.51 22.15
N ASN A 19 -6.06 2.17 20.88
CA ASN A 19 -5.43 2.91 19.76
C ASN A 19 -6.43 3.74 18.93
N SER A 20 -7.69 3.74 19.31
CA SER A 20 -8.79 4.48 18.66
C SER A 20 -8.81 5.99 18.96
N LYS A 21 -7.88 6.52 19.78
CA LYS A 21 -7.70 7.98 19.88
C LYS A 21 -6.99 8.58 18.65
N VAL A 22 -6.39 7.76 17.78
CA VAL A 22 -5.84 8.22 16.50
C VAL A 22 -6.79 7.83 15.36
N THR A 23 -7.77 8.73 15.20
CA THR A 23 -8.65 8.90 14.06
C THR A 23 -9.73 7.84 13.85
N VAL A 24 -10.88 8.12 14.48
CA VAL A 24 -12.28 7.96 14.03
C VAL A 24 -12.66 6.59 13.49
N HIS A 25 -13.62 5.98 14.21
CA HIS A 25 -14.53 4.89 13.84
C HIS A 25 -14.36 4.28 12.44
N PRO A 26 -14.31 2.94 12.29
CA PRO A 26 -14.61 2.35 11.01
C PRO A 26 -16.03 2.78 10.64
N ASN A 27 -16.17 3.78 9.77
CA ASN A 27 -17.44 4.10 9.16
C ASN A 27 -17.74 2.91 8.26
N ILE A 28 -18.50 1.97 8.81
CA ILE A 28 -19.22 0.95 8.04
C ILE A 28 -20.26 1.74 7.27
N ILE A 29 -19.98 2.02 6.00
CA ILE A 29 -20.96 2.61 5.09
C ILE A 29 -21.73 1.44 4.50
N GLU A 30 -23.04 1.41 4.70
CA GLU A 30 -23.89 0.44 4.00
C GLU A 30 -23.91 0.81 2.50
N GLY A 31 -23.37 -0.07 1.67
CA GLY A 31 -23.44 0.05 0.22
C GLY A 31 -24.87 -0.14 -0.28
N ARG A 32 -25.10 0.20 -1.56
CA ARG A 32 -26.42 0.13 -2.22
C ARG A 32 -27.06 -1.27 -2.22
N PHE A 33 -26.30 -2.31 -1.86
CA PHE A 33 -26.70 -3.72 -1.77
C PHE A 33 -26.53 -4.32 -0.36
N GLY A 34 -26.43 -3.51 0.70
CA GLY A 34 -26.28 -4.00 2.08
C GLY A 34 -24.87 -4.47 2.45
N GLU A 35 -23.88 -4.25 1.57
CA GLU A 35 -22.48 -4.56 1.85
C GLU A 35 -21.88 -3.56 2.83
N LYS A 36 -21.15 -4.06 3.85
CA LYS A 36 -20.43 -3.21 4.81
C LYS A 36 -19.14 -2.70 4.17
N ILE A 37 -19.14 -1.46 3.69
CA ILE A 37 -17.94 -0.80 3.16
C ILE A 37 -17.13 -0.28 4.34
N HIS A 38 -15.98 -0.89 4.59
CA HIS A 38 -15.06 -0.41 5.63
C HIS A 38 -14.20 0.72 5.07
N SER A 39 -14.48 1.95 5.49
CA SER A 39 -13.62 3.08 5.17
C SER A 39 -12.46 3.15 6.17
N THR A 40 -11.21 3.06 5.70
CA THR A 40 -10.01 3.21 6.56
C THR A 40 -9.16 4.38 6.11
N ILE A 41 -8.48 5.01 7.06
CA ILE A 41 -7.41 5.95 6.77
C ILE A 41 -6.13 5.17 6.51
N ARG A 42 -5.57 5.35 5.31
CA ARG A 42 -4.33 4.70 4.89
C ARG A 42 -3.13 5.62 5.06
N ARG A 43 -2.01 5.04 5.48
CA ARG A 43 -0.69 5.66 5.55
C ARG A 43 0.12 5.21 4.34
N PHE A 44 0.89 6.12 3.77
CA PHE A 44 1.67 5.86 2.56
C PHE A 44 3.07 6.44 2.69
N VAL A 45 4.04 5.79 2.04
CA VAL A 45 5.35 6.35 1.76
C VAL A 45 5.39 6.71 0.29
N ILE A 46 5.58 7.99 -0.01
CA ILE A 46 5.73 8.48 -1.38
C ILE A 46 7.11 8.06 -1.90
N VAL A 47 7.14 7.47 -3.09
CA VAL A 47 8.37 6.97 -3.73
C VAL A 47 8.69 7.70 -5.04
N ARG A 48 7.68 8.21 -5.76
CA ARG A 48 7.86 9.08 -6.92
C ARG A 48 6.81 10.19 -6.94
N VAL A 49 7.19 11.36 -7.42
CA VAL A 49 6.31 12.53 -7.56
C VAL A 49 6.28 12.93 -9.02
N ASN A 50 5.09 12.92 -9.63
CA ASN A 50 4.87 13.45 -10.96
C ASN A 50 4.21 14.83 -10.85
N ARG A 51 5.03 15.88 -10.92
CA ARG A 51 4.55 17.26 -10.77
C ARG A 51 3.75 17.76 -11.97
N GLN A 52 4.05 17.25 -13.17
CA GLN A 52 3.37 17.67 -14.41
C GLN A 52 1.94 17.14 -14.46
N GLN A 53 1.73 15.90 -14.02
CA GLN A 53 0.43 15.25 -14.00
C GLN A 53 -0.23 15.28 -12.61
N HIS A 54 0.35 16.01 -11.66
CA HIS A 54 -0.19 16.25 -10.32
C HIS A 54 -0.55 14.98 -9.51
N PHE A 55 0.23 13.90 -9.62
CA PHE A 55 0.07 12.70 -8.79
C PHE A 55 1.39 12.19 -8.22
N VAL A 56 1.31 11.25 -7.27
CA VAL A 56 2.45 10.55 -6.70
C VAL A 56 2.27 9.05 -6.84
N GLU A 57 3.38 8.32 -6.97
CA GLU A 57 3.40 6.88 -6.70
C GLU A 57 3.81 6.65 -5.25
N ALA A 58 3.08 5.79 -4.56
CA ALA A 58 3.29 5.52 -3.14
C ALA A 58 3.07 4.05 -2.76
N CYS A 59 3.76 3.62 -1.71
CA CYS A 59 3.66 2.29 -1.12
C CYS A 59 2.91 2.38 0.22
N ALA A 60 1.98 1.45 0.48
CA ALA A 60 1.14 1.49 1.66
C ALA A 60 1.86 0.97 2.92
N ILE A 61 1.62 1.61 4.06
CA ILE A 61 1.96 1.07 5.39
C ILE A 61 0.71 0.42 5.98
N THR A 62 0.80 -0.87 6.30
CA THR A 62 -0.33 -1.68 6.80
C THR A 62 0.07 -2.47 8.04
N THR A 63 -0.84 -2.63 8.99
CA THR A 63 -0.63 -3.44 10.22
C THR A 63 -1.25 -4.83 10.13
N TYR A 64 -2.12 -5.05 9.14
CA TYR A 64 -2.81 -6.31 8.89
C TYR A 64 -3.62 -6.82 10.09
N GLY A 65 -4.30 -5.91 10.79
CA GLY A 65 -5.01 -6.23 12.03
C GLY A 65 -4.04 -6.56 13.16
N GLU A 66 -2.93 -5.80 13.23
CA GLU A 66 -1.83 -5.97 14.18
C GLU A 66 -1.06 -7.29 14.06
N ARG A 67 -1.19 -7.99 12.93
CA ARG A 67 -0.50 -9.26 12.67
C ARG A 67 0.78 -9.11 11.85
N GLY A 68 1.06 -7.91 11.32
CA GLY A 68 2.18 -7.72 10.40
C GLY A 68 2.08 -8.66 9.20
N VAL A 69 3.20 -9.21 8.74
CA VAL A 69 3.18 -10.18 7.62
C VAL A 69 2.74 -11.59 8.03
N LEU A 70 2.46 -11.84 9.32
CA LEU A 70 1.94 -13.13 9.79
C LEU A 70 0.47 -13.34 9.42
N LYS A 71 -0.24 -12.29 8.96
CA LYS A 71 -1.59 -12.45 8.41
C LYS A 71 -1.55 -13.48 7.25
N PRO A 72 -2.48 -14.46 7.22
CA PRO A 72 -2.59 -15.40 6.11
C PRO A 72 -2.75 -14.67 4.77
N GLY A 73 -2.08 -15.17 3.73
CA GLY A 73 -2.08 -14.57 2.39
C GLY A 73 -1.13 -13.38 2.20
N CYS A 74 -0.45 -12.89 3.23
CA CYS A 74 0.60 -11.89 3.05
C CYS A 74 1.89 -12.53 2.52
N ASN A 75 2.40 -11.98 1.41
CA ASN A 75 3.74 -12.30 0.89
C ASN A 75 4.79 -11.48 1.65
N ALA A 76 5.56 -12.13 2.54
CA ALA A 76 6.49 -11.45 3.43
C ALA A 76 7.69 -10.81 2.69
N SER A 77 8.11 -11.37 1.55
CA SER A 77 9.25 -10.86 0.78
C SER A 77 8.99 -9.49 0.15
N GLU A 78 7.72 -9.11 -0.07
CA GLU A 78 7.31 -7.78 -0.56
C GLU A 78 7.37 -6.69 0.51
N HIS A 79 7.66 -7.04 1.76
CA HIS A 79 7.50 -6.14 2.89
C HIS A 79 8.83 -5.77 3.56
N THR A 80 8.79 -4.65 4.27
CA THR A 80 9.76 -4.30 5.30
C THR A 80 9.06 -3.59 6.47
N ILE A 81 9.75 -3.44 7.59
CA ILE A 81 9.25 -2.68 8.74
C ILE A 81 9.31 -1.19 8.41
N ALA A 82 8.21 -0.48 8.64
CA ALA A 82 8.23 0.98 8.76
C ALA A 82 8.17 1.33 10.25
N TYR A 83 9.03 2.24 10.71
CA TYR A 83 9.08 2.65 12.12
C TYR A 83 9.45 4.12 12.26
N LEU A 84 9.08 4.73 13.39
CA LEU A 84 9.46 6.10 13.69
C LEU A 84 10.86 6.16 14.30
N ARG A 85 11.67 7.13 13.88
CA ARG A 85 12.99 7.44 14.45
C ARG A 85 12.86 7.61 15.98
N GLY A 86 13.83 7.06 16.72
CA GLY A 86 13.81 7.03 18.18
C GLY A 86 13.10 5.80 18.77
N ARG A 87 12.46 4.97 17.93
CA ARG A 87 12.00 3.63 18.30
C ARG A 87 12.91 2.58 17.65
N GLN A 88 12.96 1.38 18.24
CA GLN A 88 13.63 0.24 17.62
C GLN A 88 12.66 -0.49 16.68
N PRO A 89 13.06 -0.87 15.46
CA PRO A 89 12.25 -1.72 14.60
C PRO A 89 12.14 -3.11 15.21
N GLN A 90 10.93 -3.70 15.17
CA GLN A 90 10.65 -5.00 15.77
C GLN A 90 10.04 -5.96 14.76
N TYR A 91 10.73 -7.06 14.51
CA TYR A 91 10.15 -8.23 13.86
C TYR A 91 9.25 -8.96 14.85
N TYR A 92 8.09 -9.41 14.39
CA TYR A 92 7.32 -10.39 15.12
C TYR A 92 7.92 -11.78 14.90
N PRO A 93 7.87 -12.67 15.90
CA PRO A 93 8.33 -14.05 15.75
C PRO A 93 7.71 -14.71 14.51
N GLY A 94 8.55 -15.24 13.61
CA GLY A 94 8.11 -15.86 12.35
C GLY A 94 8.12 -14.95 11.13
N GLU A 95 8.22 -13.63 11.26
CA GLU A 95 8.20 -12.74 10.09
C GLU A 95 9.47 -12.85 9.25
N TYR A 96 10.62 -12.99 9.91
CA TYR A 96 11.91 -13.13 9.23
C TYR A 96 11.99 -14.49 8.51
N GLU A 97 11.57 -15.55 9.20
CA GLU A 97 11.51 -16.92 8.68
C GLU A 97 10.52 -17.04 7.51
N LYS A 98 9.46 -16.24 7.50
CA LYS A 98 8.51 -16.16 6.37
C LYS A 98 9.09 -15.41 5.15
N GLY A 99 10.27 -14.80 5.28
CA GLY A 99 10.98 -14.15 4.17
C GLY A 99 10.96 -12.62 4.18
N MET A 100 10.52 -11.96 5.27
CA MET A 100 10.62 -10.50 5.39
C MET A 100 12.05 -10.11 5.79
N THR A 101 12.94 -10.07 4.82
CA THR A 101 14.40 -9.89 5.05
C THR A 101 14.92 -8.49 4.72
N LYS A 102 14.07 -7.62 4.15
CA LYS A 102 14.44 -6.24 3.78
C LYS A 102 14.70 -5.38 5.02
N THR A 103 15.79 -4.61 5.01
CA THR A 103 16.17 -3.71 6.10
C THR A 103 15.04 -2.71 6.43
N PRO A 104 14.71 -2.53 7.73
CA PRO A 104 13.69 -1.58 8.17
C PRO A 104 13.90 -0.15 7.67
N ILE A 105 12.81 0.54 7.33
CA ILE A 105 12.81 1.93 6.88
C ILE A 105 12.32 2.85 8.00
N ALA A 106 13.22 3.72 8.47
CA ALA A 106 12.92 4.73 9.48
C ALA A 106 12.21 5.96 8.87
N ILE A 107 11.28 6.51 9.63
CA ILE A 107 10.57 7.75 9.34
C ILE A 107 10.86 8.75 10.46
N GLU A 108 11.39 9.91 10.10
CA GLU A 108 11.54 11.07 10.98
C GLU A 108 10.18 11.75 11.13
N PRO A 109 9.55 11.67 12.31
CA PRO A 109 8.20 12.19 12.49
C PRO A 109 8.20 13.71 12.45
N THR A 110 7.14 14.31 11.89
CA THR A 110 6.95 15.76 11.94
C THR A 110 6.35 16.25 13.26
N ASP A 111 5.72 15.35 14.02
CA ASP A 111 5.23 15.59 15.39
C ASP A 111 5.90 14.59 16.36
N PRO A 112 6.54 15.04 17.46
CA PRO A 112 7.10 14.15 18.48
C PRO A 112 6.10 13.16 19.10
N ASN A 113 4.80 13.48 19.05
CA ASN A 113 3.71 12.65 19.55
C ASN A 113 3.18 11.66 18.51
N GLU A 114 3.74 11.63 17.31
CA GLU A 114 3.35 10.68 16.27
C GLU A 114 3.51 9.24 16.79
N LYS A 115 2.52 8.39 16.48
CA LYS A 115 2.51 6.99 16.90
C LYS A 115 2.40 6.07 15.70
N MET A 116 3.20 5.01 15.74
CA MET A 116 3.19 3.93 14.77
C MET A 116 3.23 2.60 15.51
N LEU A 117 2.35 1.68 15.13
CA LEU A 117 2.30 0.35 15.73
C LEU A 117 3.55 -0.45 15.36
N PRO A 118 4.10 -1.29 16.27
CA PRO A 118 5.24 -2.16 15.97
C PRO A 118 4.98 -3.11 14.79
N SER A 119 3.73 -3.46 14.51
CA SER A 119 3.30 -4.30 13.38
C SER A 119 3.21 -3.55 12.04
N SER A 120 3.64 -2.28 11.96
CA SER A 120 3.54 -1.48 10.73
C SER A 120 4.52 -1.99 9.68
N ARG A 121 3.99 -2.42 8.53
CA ARG A 121 4.76 -2.98 7.41
C ARG A 121 4.56 -2.14 6.16
N LEU A 122 5.65 -1.70 5.55
CA LEU A 122 5.65 -1.06 4.25
C LEU A 122 5.59 -2.15 3.18
N ARG A 123 4.53 -2.14 2.35
CA ARG A 123 4.38 -3.07 1.23
C ARG A 123 4.92 -2.45 -0.06
N LEU A 124 6.01 -3.00 -0.58
CA LEU A 124 6.69 -2.50 -1.78
C LEU A 124 6.09 -3.11 -3.05
N GLY A 125 5.65 -4.37 -3.01
CA GLY A 125 5.06 -5.09 -4.15
C GLY A 125 3.69 -4.57 -4.62
N LYS A 126 3.16 -3.49 -4.06
CA LYS A 126 1.93 -2.84 -4.57
C LYS A 126 2.08 -1.33 -4.52
N THR A 127 2.10 -0.72 -5.71
CA THR A 127 2.15 0.74 -5.88
C THR A 127 0.74 1.32 -6.00
N TYR A 128 0.53 2.49 -5.44
CA TYR A 128 -0.68 3.29 -5.58
C TYR A 128 -0.35 4.61 -6.27
N SER A 129 -1.10 4.94 -7.33
CA SER A 129 -1.12 6.28 -7.88
C SER A 129 -2.12 7.13 -7.08
N ILE A 130 -1.66 8.26 -6.56
CA ILE A 130 -2.42 9.12 -5.65
C ILE A 130 -2.40 10.55 -6.18
N GLU A 131 -3.57 11.11 -6.43
CA GLU A 131 -3.73 12.51 -6.81
C GLU A 131 -3.24 13.47 -5.71
N CYS A 132 -2.52 14.52 -6.09
CA CYS A 132 -1.96 15.50 -5.15
C CYS A 132 -3.04 16.37 -4.47
N ASN A 133 -4.27 16.39 -4.98
CA ASN A 133 -5.38 17.19 -4.42
C ASN A 133 -6.10 16.49 -3.25
N VAL A 134 -5.72 15.26 -2.91
CA VAL A 134 -6.31 14.53 -1.79
C VAL A 134 -5.85 15.12 -0.46
N LYS A 135 -6.80 15.37 0.45
CA LYS A 135 -6.49 15.80 1.81
C LYS A 135 -5.74 14.69 2.56
N VAL A 136 -4.54 15.01 3.01
CA VAL A 136 -3.66 14.12 3.77
C VAL A 136 -3.24 14.77 5.08
N ARG A 137 -2.86 13.92 6.03
CA ARG A 137 -2.15 14.33 7.24
C ARG A 137 -0.69 13.96 7.05
N ASP A 138 0.21 14.89 7.33
CA ASP A 138 1.64 14.61 7.35
C ASP A 138 2.00 13.78 8.59
N ILE A 139 2.89 12.81 8.41
CA ILE A 139 3.39 11.89 9.44
C ILE A 139 4.87 12.14 9.68
N GLY A 140 5.62 12.48 8.64
CA GLY A 140 7.07 12.45 8.68
C GLY A 140 7.73 12.18 7.33
N ASN A 141 9.05 12.29 7.33
CA ASN A 141 9.90 12.04 6.17
C ASN A 141 10.68 10.74 6.36
N VAL A 142 10.90 9.99 5.29
CA VAL A 142 11.85 8.86 5.34
C VAL A 142 13.23 9.39 5.72
N ALA A 143 13.86 8.78 6.72
CA ALA A 143 15.19 9.14 7.18
C ALA A 143 16.18 9.14 6.02
N LEU A 144 17.08 10.13 5.97
CA LEU A 144 17.91 10.41 4.81
C LEU A 144 18.72 9.18 4.37
N GLU A 145 19.31 8.45 5.32
CA GLU A 145 20.12 7.25 5.08
C GLU A 145 19.31 6.06 4.51
N HIS A 146 17.99 6.05 4.66
CA HIS A 146 17.13 4.99 4.15
C HIS A 146 16.50 5.30 2.79
N LYS A 147 16.60 6.55 2.29
CA LYS A 147 15.98 6.93 1.02
C LYS A 147 16.50 6.10 -0.16
N THR A 148 17.81 5.92 -0.28
CA THR A 148 18.41 5.12 -1.35
C THR A 148 17.98 3.66 -1.27
N THR A 149 17.99 3.08 -0.07
CA THR A 149 17.54 1.70 0.20
C THR A 149 16.07 1.51 -0.17
N LEU A 150 15.20 2.45 0.22
CA LEU A 150 13.79 2.44 -0.12
C LEU A 150 13.56 2.45 -1.63
N LEU A 151 14.23 3.35 -2.36
CA LEU A 151 14.07 3.46 -3.81
C LEU A 151 14.58 2.22 -4.53
N ARG A 152 15.69 1.63 -4.07
CA ARG A 152 16.18 0.34 -4.59
C ARG A 152 15.14 -0.76 -4.40
N TYR A 153 14.62 -0.95 -3.18
CA TYR A 153 13.62 -1.98 -2.92
C TYR A 153 12.32 -1.76 -3.72
N TYR A 154 11.94 -0.50 -3.93
CA TYR A 154 10.81 -0.15 -4.77
C TYR A 154 11.04 -0.57 -6.24
N GLN A 155 12.22 -0.26 -6.80
CA GLN A 155 12.58 -0.65 -8.16
C GLN A 155 12.63 -2.17 -8.32
N GLU A 156 13.29 -2.89 -7.41
CA GLU A 156 13.34 -4.36 -7.40
C GLU A 156 11.94 -5.00 -7.38
N SER A 157 10.96 -4.33 -6.79
CA SER A 157 9.58 -4.84 -6.69
C SER A 157 8.73 -4.59 -7.94
N LYS A 158 9.13 -3.69 -8.85
CA LYS A 158 8.32 -3.29 -10.01
C LYS A 158 8.24 -4.35 -11.09
N ASP A 159 9.26 -5.18 -11.21
CA ASP A 159 9.36 -6.16 -12.30
C ASP A 159 8.96 -7.57 -11.84
N LEU A 160 8.58 -7.75 -10.57
CA LEU A 160 8.22 -9.05 -10.02
C LEU A 160 6.74 -9.37 -10.26
N GLY A 161 6.48 -10.51 -10.91
CA GLY A 161 5.14 -11.09 -11.02
C GLY A 161 4.23 -10.47 -12.08
N PHE A 162 4.78 -9.66 -12.99
CA PHE A 162 4.10 -9.27 -14.22
C PHE A 162 4.39 -10.32 -15.29
N GLU A 163 3.35 -11.01 -15.74
CA GLU A 163 3.43 -11.83 -16.95
C GLU A 163 3.52 -10.90 -18.17
N PRO A 164 4.26 -11.26 -19.23
CA PRO A 164 4.15 -10.56 -20.50
C PRO A 164 2.69 -10.61 -20.96
N ASP A 165 2.25 -9.54 -21.63
CA ASP A 165 0.91 -9.53 -22.22
C ASP A 165 0.75 -10.76 -23.12
N ASP A 166 -0.33 -11.51 -22.91
CA ASP A 166 -0.70 -12.58 -23.83
C ASP A 166 -0.76 -11.98 -25.23
N PRO A 167 -0.12 -12.61 -26.24
CA PRO A 167 -0.24 -12.14 -27.60
C PRO A 167 -1.74 -12.09 -27.95
N PRO A 168 -2.20 -11.05 -28.68
CA PRO A 168 -3.59 -10.96 -29.07
C PRO A 168 -4.01 -12.28 -29.75
N PRO A 169 -5.20 -12.81 -29.46
CA PRO A 169 -5.66 -14.06 -30.06
C PRO A 169 -5.48 -14.02 -31.58
N GLN A 170 -4.90 -15.09 -32.15
CA GLN A 170 -4.66 -15.21 -33.60
C GLN A 170 -5.94 -14.96 -34.43
N ASN A 171 -7.11 -15.17 -33.82
CA ASN A 171 -8.43 -14.94 -34.41
C ASN A 171 -9.23 -13.90 -33.61
N TRP A 172 -8.68 -12.70 -33.43
CA TRP A 172 -9.51 -11.58 -32.99
C TRP A 172 -10.69 -11.43 -33.96
N PRO A 173 -11.95 -11.53 -33.51
CA PRO A 173 -13.07 -11.38 -34.40
C PRO A 173 -13.02 -9.98 -35.01
N ALA A 174 -12.93 -9.91 -36.34
CA ALA A 174 -13.05 -8.65 -37.05
C ALA A 174 -14.38 -8.00 -36.59
N PRO A 175 -14.37 -6.71 -36.20
CA PRO A 175 -15.59 -6.04 -35.77
C PRO A 175 -16.63 -6.14 -36.88
N GLN A 176 -17.73 -6.84 -36.61
CA GLN A 176 -18.88 -6.89 -37.50
C GLN A 176 -19.61 -5.55 -37.36
N GLY A 177 -19.32 -4.63 -38.28
CA GLY A 177 -19.96 -3.33 -38.34
C GLY A 177 -18.92 -2.22 -38.39
N GLY A 178 -18.77 -1.62 -39.57
CA GLY A 178 -17.84 -0.53 -39.80
C GLY A 178 -18.23 0.71 -39.00
N GLN A 179 -17.46 1.00 -37.95
CA GLN A 179 -16.96 2.33 -37.64
C GLN A 179 -15.51 2.16 -37.14
N GLY A 180 -14.58 2.82 -37.82
CA GLY A 180 -13.15 2.57 -37.70
C GLY A 180 -12.60 2.81 -36.30
N TYR A 181 -11.93 1.79 -35.75
CA TYR A 181 -11.01 1.97 -34.63
C TYR A 181 -9.65 2.38 -35.18
N HIS A 182 -9.31 3.66 -35.05
CA HIS A 182 -7.93 4.16 -35.15
C HIS A 182 -7.23 3.76 -33.84
N GLY A 183 -6.79 2.50 -33.76
CA GLY A 183 -6.08 1.95 -32.62
C GLY A 183 -4.67 2.54 -32.53
N TYR A 184 -4.44 3.33 -31.49
CA TYR A 184 -3.14 3.84 -31.11
C TYR A 184 -2.21 2.68 -30.74
N TYR A 185 -1.32 2.31 -31.67
CA TYR A 185 0.01 1.80 -31.31
C TYR A 185 0.99 2.94 -31.58
N GLN A 186 1.30 3.70 -30.54
CA GLN A 186 2.60 4.37 -30.46
C GLN A 186 3.35 3.71 -29.31
N SER A 187 4.30 2.86 -29.69
CA SER A 187 5.40 2.46 -28.84
C SER A 187 6.18 3.70 -28.40
N TYR A 188 6.39 3.84 -27.09
CA TYR A 188 7.46 4.67 -26.53
C TYR A 188 8.45 3.77 -25.81
#